data_AF-R7BD72-F1
#
_entry.id   AF-R7BD72-F1
#
_cell.length_a   1.000
_cell.length_b   1.000
_cell.length_c   1.000
_cell.angle_alpha   90.00
_cell.angle_beta   90.00
_cell.angle_gamma   90.00
#
_symmetry.space_group_name_H-M   'P 1'
#
loop_
_entity.id
_entity.type
_entity.pdbx_description
1 polymer ?
#
loop_
_entity_poly.entity_id
_entity_poly.type
_entity_poly.pdbx_seq_one_letter_code
_entity_poly.pdbx_strand_id
1 'polypeptide(L)'
;MSFIESYKHLDKICGEMFETQYGVSAYIDEMLNNPRGSFLVRGWENDLKQLKHYRWIRNQIVHEPDCYEETMCEAGDDEWLDDFYERIINQTDPLAMYFQATKPHPVAKSAQNHEPAQLQYTYSKQPSQPKHKSKKVVRWIVFSIIVAVVLMYLVLKYFIN
;
A
#
# COMPACT_ATOMS: atom_id res chain seq x y z
N MET A 1 13.21 -14.84 9.70
CA MET A 1 13.81 -13.65 10.37
C MET A 1 12.91 -13.32 11.57
N SER A 2 12.92 -12.11 12.15
CA SER A 2 11.79 -11.70 12.99
C SER A 2 10.70 -11.15 12.06
N PHE A 3 9.43 -11.31 12.42
CA PHE A 3 8.29 -10.75 11.68
C PHE A 3 8.45 -9.26 11.42
N ILE A 4 8.88 -8.47 12.41
CA ILE A 4 9.08 -7.03 12.23
C ILE A 4 10.18 -6.72 11.22
N GLU A 5 11.27 -7.48 11.20
CA GLU A 5 12.35 -7.28 10.24
C GLU A 5 11.91 -7.68 8.82
N SER A 6 11.26 -8.85 8.66
CA SER A 6 10.67 -9.26 7.37
C SER A 6 9.63 -8.25 6.87
N TYR A 7 8.78 -7.74 7.76
CA TYR A 7 7.80 -6.71 7.40
C TYR A 7 8.48 -5.42 6.94
N LYS A 8 9.56 -4.96 7.61
CA LYS A 8 10.30 -3.76 7.20
C LYS A 8 10.94 -3.92 5.82
N HIS A 9 11.48 -5.10 5.51
CA HIS A 9 12.02 -5.39 4.18
C HIS A 9 10.93 -5.29 3.11
N LEU A 10 9.78 -5.91 3.35
CA LEU A 10 8.63 -5.84 2.45
C LEU A 10 8.08 -4.40 2.31
N ASP A 11 7.96 -3.67 3.41
CA ASP A 11 7.47 -2.29 3.44
C ASP A 11 8.39 -1.36 2.64
N LYS A 12 9.70 -1.54 2.78
CA LYS A 12 10.70 -0.77 2.04
C LYS A 12 10.58 -1.00 0.53
N ILE A 13 10.56 -2.25 0.05
CA ILE A 13 10.49 -2.51 -1.40
C ILE A 13 9.16 -2.04 -1.99
N CYS A 14 8.05 -2.18 -1.26
CA CYS A 14 6.76 -1.62 -1.68
C CYS A 14 6.84 -0.09 -1.79
N GLY A 15 7.50 0.57 -0.84
CA GLY A 15 7.67 2.02 -0.86
C GLY A 15 8.52 2.49 -2.04
N GLU A 16 9.61 1.79 -2.34
CA GLU A 16 10.47 2.03 -3.51
C GLU A 16 9.70 1.84 -4.81
N MET A 17 8.90 0.78 -4.91
CA MET A 17 8.10 0.43 -6.10
C MET A 17 7.06 1.49 -6.46
N PHE A 18 6.45 2.12 -5.46
CA PHE A 18 5.44 3.17 -5.67
C PHE A 18 5.96 4.59 -5.42
N GLU A 19 7.28 4.76 -5.27
CA GLU A 19 7.93 6.04 -4.95
C GLU A 19 7.26 6.79 -3.78
N THR A 20 6.98 6.05 -2.69
CA THR A 20 6.17 6.54 -1.58
C THR A 20 6.66 6.03 -0.23
N GLN A 21 6.43 6.82 0.82
CA GLN A 21 6.71 6.41 2.20
C GLN A 21 5.67 5.44 2.78
N TYR A 22 4.59 5.15 2.04
CA TYR A 22 3.47 4.35 2.54
C TYR A 22 3.62 2.83 2.33
N GLY A 23 4.77 2.36 1.82
CA GLY A 23 5.17 0.96 1.86
C GLY A 23 4.09 -0.06 1.51
N VAL A 24 3.89 -1.06 2.37
CA VAL A 24 2.84 -2.10 2.21
C VAL A 24 1.45 -1.48 2.10
N SER A 25 1.18 -0.32 2.72
CA SER A 25 -0.11 0.34 2.57
C SER A 25 -0.38 0.81 1.15
N ALA A 26 0.64 1.31 0.45
CA ALA A 26 0.51 1.68 -0.96
C ALA A 26 0.22 0.45 -1.83
N TYR A 27 0.87 -0.68 -1.55
CA TYR A 27 0.60 -1.95 -2.23
C TYR A 27 -0.85 -2.42 -2.02
N ILE A 28 -1.33 -2.41 -0.76
CA ILE A 28 -2.72 -2.75 -0.42
C ILE A 28 -3.70 -1.82 -1.13
N ASP A 29 -3.44 -0.51 -1.15
CA ASP A 29 -4.30 0.46 -1.81
C ASP A 29 -4.38 0.20 -3.32
N GLU A 30 -3.26 -0.18 -3.96
CA GLU A 30 -3.23 -0.55 -5.38
C GLU A 30 -4.06 -1.82 -5.65
N MET A 31 -3.97 -2.85 -4.79
CA MET A 31 -4.86 -4.02 -4.90
C MET A 31 -6.34 -3.63 -4.72
N LEU A 32 -6.66 -2.73 -3.79
CA LEU A 32 -8.05 -2.29 -3.57
C LEU A 32 -8.60 -1.49 -4.76
N ASN A 33 -7.76 -0.71 -5.43
CA ASN A 33 -8.13 0.06 -6.62
C ASN A 33 -8.34 -0.81 -7.86
N ASN A 34 -7.93 -2.08 -7.83
CA ASN A 34 -8.08 -3.06 -8.90
C ASN A 34 -9.02 -4.21 -8.49
N PRO A 35 -10.32 -3.97 -8.27
CA PRO A 35 -11.26 -4.98 -7.76
C PRO A 35 -11.46 -6.16 -8.71
N ARG A 36 -11.09 -6.02 -9.99
CA ARG A 36 -11.10 -7.13 -10.95
C ARG A 36 -10.00 -8.16 -10.69
N GLY A 37 -8.99 -7.83 -9.88
CA GLY A 37 -7.86 -8.70 -9.57
C GLY A 37 -8.28 -10.05 -9.01
N SER A 38 -9.32 -10.09 -8.16
CA SER A 38 -9.86 -11.33 -7.60
C SER A 38 -10.41 -12.32 -8.63
N PHE A 39 -10.85 -11.84 -9.80
CA PHE A 39 -11.33 -12.68 -10.89
C PHE A 39 -10.21 -13.17 -11.82
N LEU A 40 -9.09 -12.44 -11.89
CA LEU A 40 -8.02 -12.67 -12.86
C LEU A 40 -6.79 -13.34 -12.25
N VAL A 41 -6.56 -13.15 -10.95
CA VAL A 41 -5.36 -13.63 -10.25
C VAL A 41 -5.78 -14.55 -9.12
N ARG A 42 -5.33 -15.80 -9.20
CA ARG A 42 -5.54 -16.78 -8.13
C ARG A 42 -4.82 -16.30 -6.86
N GLY A 43 -5.50 -16.38 -5.72
CA GLY A 43 -4.93 -16.02 -4.42
C GLY A 43 -4.99 -14.52 -4.08
N TRP A 44 -5.45 -13.66 -5.01
CA TRP A 44 -5.54 -12.21 -4.79
C TRP A 44 -6.18 -11.81 -3.47
N GLU A 45 -7.35 -12.37 -3.14
CA GLU A 45 -8.08 -12.02 -1.92
C GLU A 45 -7.37 -12.54 -0.67
N ASN A 46 -6.70 -13.69 -0.76
CA ASN A 46 -5.95 -14.25 0.35
C ASN A 46 -4.72 -13.39 0.64
N ASP A 47 -3.96 -13.03 -0.39
CA ASP A 47 -2.81 -12.14 -0.27
C ASP A 47 -3.23 -10.77 0.29
N LEU A 48 -4.31 -10.18 -0.24
CA LEU A 48 -4.83 -8.90 0.26
C LEU A 48 -5.25 -8.97 1.74
N LYS A 49 -5.92 -10.05 2.15
CA LYS A 49 -6.32 -10.25 3.55
C LYS A 49 -5.09 -10.40 4.45
N GLN A 50 -4.10 -11.18 4.03
CA GLN A 50 -2.90 -11.43 4.80
C GLN A 50 -2.07 -10.14 4.96
N LEU A 51 -1.87 -9.36 3.88
CA LEU A 51 -1.19 -8.07 3.95
C LEU A 51 -1.88 -7.09 4.90
N LYS A 52 -3.23 -7.04 4.87
CA LYS A 52 -4.00 -6.21 5.82
C LYS A 52 -3.80 -6.67 7.26
N HIS A 53 -3.82 -7.99 7.49
CA HIS A 53 -3.61 -8.58 8.80
C HIS A 53 -2.23 -8.27 9.35
N TYR A 54 -1.17 -8.48 8.56
CA TYR A 54 0.20 -8.19 8.95
C TYR A 54 0.48 -6.69 9.14
N ARG A 55 -0.14 -5.83 8.33
CA ARG A 55 -0.09 -4.39 8.60
C ARG A 55 -0.73 -4.04 9.95
N TRP A 56 -1.84 -4.69 10.29
CA TRP A 56 -2.48 -4.51 11.60
C TRP A 56 -1.58 -5.02 12.73
N ILE A 57 -1.02 -6.24 12.64
CA ILE A 57 -0.06 -6.79 13.62
C ILE A 57 1.10 -5.82 13.82
N ARG A 58 1.75 -5.38 12.73
CA ARG A 58 2.87 -4.43 12.81
C ARG A 58 2.47 -3.17 13.58
N ASN A 59 1.28 -2.63 13.30
CA ASN A 59 0.81 -1.43 13.98
C ASN A 59 0.55 -1.67 15.47
N GLN A 60 0.04 -2.85 15.86
CA GLN A 60 -0.13 -3.21 17.26
C GLN A 60 1.21 -3.28 17.98
N ILE A 61 2.17 -4.05 17.44
CA ILE A 61 3.50 -4.20 18.05
C ILE A 61 4.22 -2.85 18.21
N VAL A 62 4.06 -1.94 17.24
CA VAL A 62 4.77 -0.64 17.26
C VAL A 62 4.11 0.40 18.18
N HIS A 63 2.79 0.34 18.38
CA HIS A 63 2.05 1.44 19.01
C HIS A 63 1.34 1.08 20.31
N GLU A 64 0.95 -0.18 20.50
CA GLU A 64 0.20 -0.60 21.67
C GLU A 64 1.12 -1.17 22.76
N PRO A 65 0.87 -0.87 24.05
CA PRO A 65 1.59 -1.50 25.13
C PRO A 65 1.28 -3.01 25.18
N ASP A 66 2.22 -3.78 25.73
CA ASP A 66 2.10 -5.22 25.94
C ASP A 66 1.81 -6.06 24.68
N CYS A 67 2.02 -5.48 23.48
CA CYS A 67 1.91 -6.17 22.20
C CYS A 67 3.31 -6.51 21.68
N TYR A 68 3.67 -7.78 21.71
CA TYR A 68 4.99 -8.26 21.29
C TYR A 68 4.88 -9.28 20.16
N GLU A 69 5.96 -9.40 19.39
CA GLU A 69 6.04 -10.31 18.24
C GLU A 69 5.72 -11.76 18.67
N GLU A 70 6.25 -12.19 19.81
CA GLU A 70 6.08 -13.55 20.36
C GLU A 70 4.63 -13.90 20.72
N THR A 71 3.78 -12.89 20.90
CA THR A 71 2.37 -13.06 21.29
C THR A 71 1.40 -12.82 20.14
N MET A 72 1.81 -12.03 19.15
CA MET A 72 0.94 -11.55 18.07
C MET A 72 1.15 -12.32 16.77
N CYS A 73 2.33 -12.91 16.57
CA CYS A 73 2.69 -13.65 15.37
C CYS A 73 2.60 -15.16 15.60
N GLU A 74 2.19 -15.86 14.55
CA GLU A 74 2.20 -17.32 14.47
C GLU A 74 3.50 -17.81 13.81
N ALA A 75 3.80 -19.09 13.99
CA ALA A 75 4.94 -19.72 13.33
C ALA A 75 4.77 -19.67 11.80
N GLY A 76 5.76 -19.13 11.10
CA GLY A 76 5.75 -18.98 9.64
C GLY A 76 5.21 -17.64 9.13
N ASP A 77 4.81 -16.72 10.01
CA ASP A 77 4.37 -15.38 9.58
C ASP A 77 5.49 -14.56 8.93
N ASP A 78 6.71 -14.68 9.46
CA ASP A 78 7.91 -14.06 8.87
C ASP A 78 8.27 -14.71 7.53
N GLU A 79 8.17 -16.04 7.43
CA GLU A 79 8.38 -16.79 6.19
C GLU A 79 7.38 -16.35 5.10
N TRP A 80 6.10 -16.13 5.44
CA TRP A 80 5.13 -15.64 4.48
C TRP A 80 5.49 -14.25 3.93
N LEU A 81 5.99 -13.36 4.79
CA LEU A 81 6.42 -12.02 4.39
C LEU A 81 7.66 -12.08 3.48
N ASP A 82 8.62 -12.92 3.81
CA ASP A 82 9.83 -13.15 3.01
C ASP A 82 9.46 -13.77 1.65
N ASP A 83 8.55 -14.74 1.61
CA ASP A 83 8.02 -15.31 0.37
C ASP A 83 7.28 -14.27 -0.48
N PHE A 84 6.50 -13.38 0.15
CA PHE A 84 5.82 -12.30 -0.56
C PHE A 84 6.83 -11.30 -1.15
N TYR A 85 7.87 -10.96 -0.40
CA TYR A 85 8.98 -10.14 -0.88
C TYR A 85 9.63 -10.78 -2.12
N GLU A 86 9.96 -12.07 -2.05
CA GLU A 86 10.53 -12.80 -3.19
C GLU A 86 9.58 -12.83 -4.39
N ARG A 87 8.27 -12.94 -4.17
CA ARG A 87 7.30 -12.85 -5.26
C ARG A 87 7.33 -11.49 -5.96
N ILE A 88 7.52 -10.38 -5.23
CA ILE A 88 7.68 -9.04 -5.82
C ILE A 88 8.96 -8.99 -6.66
N ILE A 89 10.09 -9.45 -6.10
CA ILE A 89 11.39 -9.45 -6.81
C ILE A 89 11.30 -10.27 -8.10
N ASN A 90 10.65 -11.43 -8.04
CA ASN A 90 10.46 -12.33 -9.17
C ASN A 90 9.27 -11.96 -10.07
N GLN A 91 8.55 -10.87 -9.78
CA GLN A 91 7.38 -10.39 -10.55
C GLN A 91 6.28 -11.45 -10.72
N THR A 92 6.09 -12.24 -9.66
CA THR A 92 5.04 -13.26 -9.52
C THR A 92 4.02 -12.87 -8.44
N ASP A 93 4.12 -11.64 -7.93
CA ASP A 93 3.18 -11.07 -6.98
C ASP A 93 1.82 -10.75 -7.64
N PRO A 94 0.75 -10.56 -6.85
CA PRO A 94 -0.59 -10.32 -7.37
C PRO A 94 -0.69 -9.18 -8.38
N LEU A 95 -0.03 -8.04 -8.14
CA LEU A 95 -0.10 -6.89 -9.03
C LEU A 95 0.62 -7.15 -10.35
N ALA A 96 1.78 -7.81 -10.33
CA ALA A 96 2.47 -8.22 -11.55
C ALA A 96 1.62 -9.21 -12.37
N MET A 97 1.02 -10.21 -11.72
CA MET A 97 0.13 -11.17 -12.40
C MET A 97 -1.11 -10.47 -12.98
N TYR A 98 -1.72 -9.55 -12.24
CA TYR A 98 -2.87 -8.79 -12.72
C TYR A 98 -2.53 -7.91 -13.93
N PHE A 99 -1.38 -7.23 -13.88
CA PHE A 99 -0.89 -6.46 -15.01
C PHE A 99 -0.70 -7.34 -16.24
N GLN A 100 -0.09 -8.52 -16.09
CA GLN A 100 0.05 -9.48 -17.19
C GLN A 100 -1.31 -9.92 -17.77
N ALA A 101 -2.29 -10.21 -16.92
CA ALA A 101 -3.63 -10.63 -17.34
C ALA A 101 -4.46 -9.52 -18.01
N THR A 102 -4.13 -8.24 -17.75
CA THR A 102 -4.85 -7.07 -18.29
C THR A 102 -4.15 -6.37 -19.43
N LYS A 103 -2.93 -6.80 -19.80
CA LYS A 103 -2.24 -6.28 -20.97
C LYS A 103 -3.12 -6.43 -22.22
N PRO A 104 -3.35 -5.36 -23.00
CA PRO A 104 -3.99 -5.50 -24.29
C PRO A 104 -3.07 -6.35 -25.16
N HIS A 105 -3.51 -7.57 -25.48
CA HIS A 105 -2.83 -8.38 -26.47
C HIS A 105 -2.90 -7.64 -27.81
N PRO A 106 -1.76 -7.32 -28.46
CA PRO A 106 -1.82 -6.88 -29.84
C PRO A 106 -2.47 -8.00 -30.64
N VAL A 107 -3.57 -7.68 -31.32
CA VAL A 107 -4.20 -8.58 -32.28
C VAL A 107 -3.14 -8.93 -33.31
N ALA A 108 -2.62 -10.16 -33.23
CA ALA A 108 -1.52 -10.60 -34.06
C ALA A 108 -1.93 -10.56 -35.54
N LYS A 109 -1.30 -9.68 -36.32
CA LYS A 109 -0.87 -10.08 -37.66
C LYS A 109 0.39 -10.94 -37.46
N SER A 110 0.32 -12.16 -37.99
CA SER A 110 1.34 -13.20 -37.94
C SER A 110 2.75 -12.69 -38.24
N ALA A 111 3.74 -13.09 -37.44
CA ALA A 111 4.90 -13.90 -37.84
C ALA A 111 6.11 -13.64 -36.93
N GLN A 112 6.65 -14.76 -36.43
CA GLN A 112 8.06 -15.06 -36.16
C GLN A 112 8.84 -14.39 -35.00
N ASN A 113 9.57 -15.30 -34.32
CA ASN A 113 10.75 -15.13 -33.48
C ASN A 113 10.51 -14.79 -32.01
N HIS A 114 10.43 -15.85 -31.21
CA HIS A 114 10.60 -15.80 -29.75
C HIS A 114 12.10 -15.65 -29.43
N GLU A 115 12.47 -14.46 -28.98
CA GLU A 115 13.60 -14.24 -28.09
C GLU A 115 13.01 -13.73 -26.77
N PRO A 116 13.34 -14.31 -25.60
CA PRO A 116 12.75 -13.88 -24.34
C PRO A 116 13.33 -12.51 -23.97
N ALA A 117 12.63 -11.45 -24.36
CA ALA A 117 12.90 -10.11 -23.88
C ALA A 117 12.80 -10.13 -22.36
N GLN A 118 13.93 -9.99 -21.67
CA GLN A 118 13.96 -9.74 -20.22
C GLN A 118 13.28 -8.39 -19.97
N LEU A 119 12.00 -8.45 -19.63
CA LEU A 119 11.17 -7.28 -19.36
C LEU A 119 11.53 -6.75 -17.97
N GLN A 120 12.51 -5.85 -17.93
CA GLN A 120 12.81 -5.04 -16.76
C GLN A 120 11.68 -4.01 -16.61
N TYR A 121 10.60 -4.37 -15.90
CA TYR A 121 9.52 -3.42 -15.64
C TYR A 121 9.99 -2.39 -14.61
N THR A 122 10.25 -1.17 -15.09
CA THR A 122 10.16 0.00 -14.23
C THR A 122 8.68 0.20 -13.92
N TYR A 123 8.30 0.30 -12.64
CA TYR A 123 7.00 0.82 -12.20
C TYR A 123 6.89 2.30 -12.61
N SER A 124 6.85 2.55 -13.91
CA SER A 124 6.73 3.87 -14.50
C SER A 124 5.25 4.15 -14.70
N LYS A 125 4.78 5.16 -13.95
CA LYS A 125 3.50 5.88 -14.07
C LYS A 125 2.57 5.38 -15.18
N GLN A 126 1.53 4.65 -14.78
CA GLN A 126 0.33 4.50 -15.60
C GLN A 126 -0.21 5.88 -16.03
N PRO A 127 -0.64 6.06 -17.29
CA PRO A 127 -1.34 7.27 -17.70
C PRO A 127 -2.82 7.22 -17.29
N SER A 128 -3.15 8.11 -16.35
CA SER A 128 -4.47 8.72 -16.11
C SER A 128 -5.63 7.84 -15.62
N GLN A 129 -6.08 8.06 -14.38
CA GLN A 129 -7.38 8.67 -14.01
C GLN A 129 -7.51 8.69 -12.46
N PRO A 130 -8.49 9.44 -11.90
CA PRO A 130 -8.44 10.84 -11.54
C PRO A 130 -7.72 11.09 -10.19
N LYS A 131 -7.26 12.33 -9.98
CA LYS A 131 -6.61 12.82 -8.75
C LYS A 131 -7.37 12.38 -7.49
N HIS A 132 -6.85 11.37 -6.79
CA HIS A 132 -7.26 11.10 -5.42
C HIS A 132 -6.77 12.28 -4.58
N LYS A 133 -7.70 13.18 -4.22
CA LYS A 133 -7.41 14.24 -3.26
C LYS A 133 -7.09 13.57 -1.93
N SER A 134 -5.79 13.41 -1.67
CA SER A 134 -5.24 13.17 -0.34
C SER A 134 -6.00 14.05 0.64
N LYS A 135 -6.75 13.44 1.56
CA LYS A 135 -7.53 14.12 2.60
C LYS A 135 -6.57 14.81 3.58
N LYS A 136 -5.96 15.93 3.16
CA LYS A 136 -5.22 16.87 4.01
C LYS A 136 -6.12 17.99 4.54
N VAL A 137 -7.45 17.85 4.49
CA VAL A 137 -8.40 18.91 4.88
C VAL A 137 -8.91 18.76 6.33
N VAL A 138 -8.78 17.59 6.96
CA VAL A 138 -9.30 17.38 8.32
C VAL A 138 -8.47 18.14 9.38
N ARG A 139 -7.19 18.45 9.11
CA ARG A 139 -6.32 19.19 10.04
C ARG A 139 -6.51 20.72 10.01
N TRP A 140 -7.18 21.29 9.00
CA TRP A 140 -7.40 22.75 8.89
C TRP A 140 -8.68 23.22 9.59
N ILE A 141 -9.73 22.38 9.62
CA ILE A 141 -11.01 22.75 10.24
C ILE A 141 -10.84 23.00 11.75
N VAL A 142 -10.06 22.16 12.44
CA VAL A 142 -9.82 22.33 13.88
C VAL A 142 -9.02 23.60 14.17
N PHE A 143 -8.02 23.93 13.35
CA PHE A 143 -7.24 25.17 13.50
C PHE A 143 -8.10 26.42 13.26
N SER A 144 -8.97 26.41 12.23
CA SER A 144 -9.89 27.52 11.96
C SER A 144 -10.88 27.75 13.10
N ILE A 145 -11.40 26.70 13.74
CA ILE A 145 -12.31 26.83 14.89
C ILE A 145 -11.59 27.45 16.08
N ILE A 146 -10.36 27.03 16.39
CA ILE A 146 -9.58 27.58 17.52
C ILE A 146 -9.31 29.07 17.29
N VAL A 147 -8.89 29.47 16.09
CA VAL A 147 -8.63 30.89 15.77
C VAL A 147 -9.90 31.73 15.91
N ALA A 148 -11.05 31.24 15.43
CA ALA A 148 -12.32 31.95 15.54
C ALA A 148 -12.74 32.15 17.01
N VAL A 149 -12.59 31.15 17.87
CA VAL A 149 -12.91 31.26 19.30
C VAL A 149 -12.02 32.29 20.00
N VAL A 150 -10.72 32.31 19.70
CA VAL A 150 -9.78 33.28 20.29
C VAL A 150 -10.14 34.71 19.86
N LEU A 151 -10.42 34.95 18.57
CA LEU A 151 -10.82 36.26 18.08
C LEU A 151 -12.14 36.73 18.71
N MET A 152 -13.12 35.83 18.83
CA MET A 152 -14.42 36.15 19.43
C MET A 152 -14.29 36.53 20.91
N TYR A 153 -13.43 35.82 21.67
CA TYR A 153 -13.10 36.19 23.05
C TYR A 153 -12.45 37.58 23.16
N LEU A 154 -11.51 37.91 22.26
CA LEU A 154 -10.86 39.23 22.26
C LEU A 154 -11.85 40.37 21.98
N VAL A 155 -12.79 40.17 21.04
CA VAL A 155 -13.84 41.15 20.74
C VAL A 155 -14.78 41.34 21.93
N LEU A 156 -15.26 40.27 22.55
CA LEU A 156 -16.08 40.34 23.77
C LEU A 156 -15.36 41.11 24.88
N LYS A 157 -14.07 40.83 25.09
CA LYS A 157 -13.27 41.54 26.09
C LYS A 157 -13.14 43.04 25.78
N TYR A 158 -13.00 43.41 24.51
CA TYR A 158 -12.91 44.82 24.09
C TYR A 158 -14.23 45.59 24.25
N PHE A 159 -15.38 44.92 24.16
CA PHE A 159 -16.69 45.57 24.34
C PHE A 159 -17.15 45.61 25.80
N ILE A 160 -16.65 44.71 26.65
CA ILE A 160 -17.03 44.61 28.07
C ILE A 160 -16.10 45.45 28.97
N ASN A 161 -14.91 45.82 28.48
CA ASN A 161 -13.90 46.59 29.21
C ASN A 161 -13.63 47.94 28.56
#